data_AF-A0A4Q2Y546-F1
#
_entry.id   AF-A0A4Q2Y546-F1
#
_cell.length_a   1.000
_cell.length_b   1.000
_cell.length_c   1.000
_cell.angle_alpha   90.00
_cell.angle_beta   90.00
_cell.angle_gamma   90.00
#
_symmetry.space_group_name_H-M   'P 1'
#
loop_
_entity.id
_entity.type
_entity.pdbx_description
1 polymer ?
#
loop_
_entity_poly.entity_id
_entity_poly.type
_entity_poly.pdbx_seq_one_letter_code
_entity_poly.pdbx_strand_id
1 'polypeptide(L)'
;LDDQCIGCSYCILKCPYDVPKYSKKRGIVRKCDMCHQRLAEGEAPACVQACPTEAIRIVKVARDRSPEARKKASFADLFQPANHSIESAIPVSSITLPTTRYVGREVPASATAADVEALVPQHAHWPLVFMLMLTQAGAGLLMAASGNTAVTLTGASVFFAGMGASVFHLGQPLKAWRFFLGLRTSWLSREILAFSMFAPIPVALAAFSLLPHFPQVPVPEMVADLLPLAARITSLSAIAIGLVAVFTSVMIYHDTKRSLWRFPLGAARFFGTVATFAALANAIVDPSPLATGIFIGAVLLKMVPELRLLQLGEDEDESWSPDVHSARLQLGPLGPILRSRFGIAFVALV
;
A
#
# COMPACT_ATOMS: atom_id res chain seq x y z
N LEU A 1 3.31 24.75 2.92
CA LEU A 1 3.35 23.28 3.21
C LEU A 1 1.94 22.74 3.42
N ASP A 2 1.15 23.32 4.33
CA ASP A 2 -0.23 22.88 4.59
C ASP A 2 -1.14 22.96 3.35
N ASP A 3 -0.94 24.00 2.54
CA ASP A 3 -1.66 24.25 1.32
C ASP A 3 -1.41 23.17 0.25
N GLN A 4 -0.26 22.49 0.31
CA GLN A 4 0.19 21.47 -0.64
C GLN A 4 -0.26 20.05 -0.31
N CYS A 5 -0.53 19.77 0.96
CA CYS A 5 -0.89 18.42 1.38
C CYS A 5 -2.32 18.06 0.90
N ILE A 6 -2.45 16.91 0.24
CA ILE A 6 -3.75 16.31 -0.15
C ILE A 6 -4.31 15.37 0.94
N GLY A 7 -3.55 15.14 2.01
CA GLY A 7 -3.97 14.27 3.11
C GLY A 7 -3.98 12.77 2.78
N CYS A 8 -3.18 12.29 1.84
CA CYS A 8 -3.15 10.87 1.43
C CYS A 8 -2.50 9.90 2.43
N SER A 9 -1.85 10.41 3.49
CA SER A 9 -1.18 9.61 4.52
C SER A 9 -0.05 8.67 4.03
N TYR A 10 0.31 8.68 2.75
CA TYR A 10 1.42 7.88 2.21
C TYR A 10 2.76 8.15 2.91
N CYS A 11 3.01 9.40 3.30
CA CYS A 11 4.22 9.76 4.03
C CYS A 11 4.29 9.17 5.45
N ILE A 12 3.15 8.85 6.08
CA ILE A 12 3.09 8.13 7.36
C ILE A 12 3.58 6.70 7.12
N LEU A 13 2.98 6.02 6.14
CA LEU A 13 3.33 4.64 5.76
C LEU A 13 4.81 4.49 5.38
N LYS A 14 5.32 5.46 4.59
CA LYS A 14 6.71 5.49 4.11
C LYS A 14 7.73 5.86 5.18
N CYS A 15 7.33 6.60 6.22
CA CYS A 15 8.26 6.95 7.29
C CYS A 15 8.52 5.72 8.16
N PRO A 16 9.77 5.23 8.22
CA PRO A 16 10.07 4.01 8.96
C PRO A 16 10.01 4.25 10.49
N TYR A 17 10.00 5.52 10.92
CA TYR A 17 9.85 5.94 12.32
C TYR A 17 8.44 6.44 12.69
N ASP A 18 7.48 6.38 11.76
CA ASP A 18 6.10 6.83 11.98
C ASP A 18 5.98 8.29 12.52
N VAL A 19 6.92 9.17 12.12
CA VAL A 19 7.01 10.56 12.61
C VAL A 19 5.90 11.47 12.05
N PRO A 20 5.55 11.44 10.75
CA PRO A 20 4.44 12.23 10.24
C PRO A 20 3.12 11.76 10.87
N LYS A 21 2.33 12.70 11.40
CA LYS A 21 1.03 12.42 12.02
C LYS A 21 -0.09 13.11 11.26
N TYR A 22 -1.21 12.40 11.11
CA TYR A 22 -2.41 12.93 10.45
C TYR A 22 -3.19 13.86 11.39
N SER A 23 -3.45 15.09 10.95
CA SER A 23 -4.30 16.04 11.67
C SER A 23 -5.73 15.94 11.15
N LYS A 24 -6.60 15.25 11.90
CA LYS A 24 -8.04 15.12 11.55
C LYS A 24 -8.72 16.49 11.37
N LYS A 25 -8.42 17.45 12.24
CA LYS A 25 -8.97 18.83 12.17
C LYS A 25 -8.66 19.54 10.85
N ARG A 26 -7.48 19.27 10.26
CA ARG A 26 -7.01 19.98 9.05
C ARG A 26 -7.09 19.12 7.78
N GLY A 27 -7.28 17.81 7.90
CA GLY A 27 -7.25 16.88 6.76
C GLY A 27 -5.86 16.77 6.11
N ILE A 28 -4.78 17.02 6.85
CA ILE A 28 -3.41 17.02 6.32
C ILE A 28 -2.48 16.26 7.25
N VAL A 29 -1.37 15.78 6.70
CA VAL A 29 -0.27 15.21 7.49
C VAL A 29 0.72 16.31 7.83
N ARG A 30 1.16 16.35 9.09
CA ARG A 30 2.25 17.21 9.53
C ARG A 30 3.34 16.38 10.21
N LYS A 31 4.55 16.91 10.19
CA LYS A 31 5.66 16.43 11.02
C LYS A 31 6.20 17.61 11.82
N CYS A 32 6.97 17.33 12.87
CA CYS A 32 7.73 18.36 13.55
C CYS A 32 8.61 19.11 12.53
N ASP A 33 8.48 20.43 12.50
CA ASP A 33 9.29 21.36 11.71
C ASP A 33 10.26 22.17 12.60
N MET A 34 10.46 21.70 13.84
CA MET A 34 11.23 22.35 14.89
C MET A 34 10.73 23.77 15.23
N CYS A 35 9.41 24.01 15.08
CA CYS A 35 8.81 25.33 15.29
C CYS A 35 9.53 26.41 14.47
N HIS A 36 9.72 26.16 13.17
CA HIS A 36 10.51 27.02 12.27
C HIS A 36 10.18 28.51 12.40
N GLN A 37 8.89 28.86 12.57
CA GLN A 37 8.45 30.25 12.76
C GLN A 37 9.03 30.88 14.04
N ARG A 38 9.00 30.17 15.17
CA ARG A 38 9.58 30.63 16.44
C ARG A 38 11.08 30.83 16.34
N LEU A 39 11.77 29.86 15.73
CA LEU A 39 13.22 29.94 15.51
C LEU A 39 13.61 31.14 14.64
N ALA A 40 12.77 31.50 13.65
CA ALA A 40 13.01 32.67 12.79
C ALA A 40 12.93 34.00 13.56
N GLU A 41 12.17 34.03 14.65
CA GLU A 41 12.01 35.18 15.54
C GLU A 41 13.00 35.15 16.74
N GLY A 42 13.89 34.15 16.78
CA GLY A 42 14.84 33.98 17.87
C GLY A 42 14.26 33.29 19.11
N GLU A 43 13.01 32.81 19.05
CA GLU A 43 12.38 32.05 20.12
C GLU A 43 12.74 30.56 20.07
N ALA A 44 12.82 29.93 21.24
CA ALA A 44 12.99 28.48 21.34
C ALA A 44 11.74 27.72 20.84
N PRO A 45 11.86 26.49 20.33
CA PRO A 45 10.70 25.65 20.03
C PRO A 45 9.84 25.42 21.28
N ALA A 46 8.53 25.20 21.07
CA ALA A 46 7.58 25.04 22.17
C ALA A 46 7.96 23.93 23.15
N CYS A 47 8.40 22.76 22.64
CA CYS A 47 8.82 21.65 23.49
C CYS A 47 10.12 21.91 24.26
N VAL A 48 11.04 22.71 23.70
CA VAL A 48 12.29 23.09 24.37
C VAL A 48 11.99 24.06 25.51
N GLN A 49 11.22 25.11 25.24
CA GLN A 49 10.85 26.10 26.25
C GLN A 49 9.99 25.51 27.37
N ALA A 50 9.12 24.54 27.06
CA ALA A 50 8.24 23.93 28.05
C ALA A 50 8.95 22.90 28.95
N CYS A 51 10.17 22.46 28.63
CA CYS A 51 10.86 21.43 29.38
C CYS A 51 11.56 22.03 30.62
N PRO A 52 11.05 21.79 31.86
CA PRO A 52 11.61 22.41 33.06
C PRO A 52 13.00 21.88 33.44
N THR A 53 13.35 20.68 32.97
CA THR A 53 14.63 20.01 33.24
C THR A 53 15.65 20.18 32.13
N GLU A 54 15.31 20.95 31.08
CA GLU A 54 16.17 21.18 29.91
C GLU A 54 16.65 19.89 29.20
N ALA A 55 15.86 18.82 29.29
CA ALA A 55 16.16 17.54 28.67
C ALA A 55 16.17 17.59 27.14
N ILE A 56 15.55 18.60 26.53
CA ILE A 56 15.50 18.81 25.08
C ILE A 56 16.17 20.15 24.75
N ARG A 57 17.16 20.14 23.86
CA ARG A 57 17.83 21.35 23.37
C ARG A 57 17.97 21.34 21.85
N ILE A 58 17.91 22.52 21.23
CA ILE A 58 18.32 22.71 19.84
C ILE A 58 19.71 23.30 19.80
N VAL A 59 20.55 22.75 18.92
CA VAL A 59 21.90 23.26 18.65
C VAL A 59 22.05 23.53 17.15
N LYS A 60 22.87 24.53 16.81
CA LYS A 60 23.29 24.73 15.42
C LYS A 60 24.25 23.60 15.04
N VAL A 61 23.85 22.77 14.09
CA VAL A 61 24.72 21.74 13.53
C VAL A 61 25.47 22.33 12.34
N ALA A 62 26.80 22.28 12.35
CA ALA A 62 27.60 22.71 11.21
C ALA A 62 27.22 21.88 9.97
N ARG A 63 26.97 22.53 8.83
CA ARG A 63 26.57 21.87 7.58
C ARG A 63 27.74 21.21 6.84
N ASP A 64 28.84 20.91 7.51
CA ASP A 64 29.94 20.21 6.87
C ASP A 64 29.45 18.81 6.45
N ARG A 65 29.42 18.58 5.14
CA ARG A 65 28.97 17.34 4.52
C ARG A 65 30.12 16.37 4.26
N SER A 66 31.36 16.73 4.66
CA SER A 66 32.54 15.89 4.52
C SER A 66 32.31 14.49 5.10
N PRO A 67 32.92 13.44 4.53
CA PRO A 67 32.85 12.09 5.07
C PRO A 67 33.31 12.04 6.54
N GLU A 68 34.32 12.84 6.93
CA GLU A 68 34.80 12.94 8.31
C GLU A 68 33.79 13.58 9.26
N ALA A 69 33.09 14.65 8.83
CA ALA A 69 32.05 15.29 9.64
C ALA A 69 30.82 14.38 9.83
N ARG A 70 30.47 13.55 8.83
CA ARG A 70 29.42 12.53 8.95
C ARG A 70 29.79 11.44 9.97
N LYS A 71 31.07 11.03 10.00
CA LYS A 71 31.61 10.11 11.00
C LYS A 71 31.62 10.70 12.42
N LYS A 72 31.79 12.01 12.56
CA LYS A 72 31.71 12.71 13.85
C LYS A 72 30.26 13.00 14.29
N ALA A 73 29.34 13.19 13.34
CA ALA A 73 27.91 13.39 13.59
C ALA A 73 27.17 12.07 13.90
N SER A 74 27.73 10.91 13.52
CA SER A 74 27.26 9.61 13.95
C SER A 74 27.62 9.34 15.41
N PHE A 75 27.06 10.12 16.34
CA PHE A 75 26.78 9.64 17.70
C PHE A 75 25.57 8.70 17.64
N ALA A 76 25.65 7.66 16.80
CA ALA A 76 24.59 6.69 16.57
C ALA A 76 24.47 5.70 17.74
N ASP A 77 25.48 5.63 18.62
CA ASP A 77 25.74 4.42 19.38
C ASP A 77 25.18 4.38 20.80
N LEU A 78 24.29 5.31 21.20
CA LEU A 78 23.66 5.22 22.52
C LEU A 78 22.38 4.38 22.55
N PHE A 79 21.63 4.33 21.44
CA PHE A 79 20.40 3.52 21.34
C PHE A 79 20.46 2.44 20.26
N GLN A 80 21.47 2.49 19.37
CA GLN A 80 21.71 1.48 18.34
C GLN A 80 23.21 1.40 18.03
N PRO A 81 24.04 0.77 18.87
CA PRO A 81 25.35 0.31 18.40
C PRO A 81 25.16 -0.56 17.15
N ALA A 82 26.16 -0.65 16.28
CA ALA A 82 26.11 -1.39 15.01
C ALA A 82 25.59 -2.84 15.10
N ASN A 83 25.49 -3.39 16.32
CA ASN A 83 25.05 -4.76 16.62
C ASN A 83 23.62 -4.83 17.25
N HIS A 84 22.93 -3.71 17.49
CA HIS A 84 21.61 -3.66 18.17
C HIS A 84 20.41 -3.70 17.21
N SER A 85 20.64 -4.11 15.97
CA SER A 85 19.63 -4.15 14.91
C SER A 85 18.61 -5.28 15.05
N ILE A 86 18.75 -6.14 16.06
CA ILE A 86 17.97 -7.39 16.15
C ILE A 86 16.77 -7.28 17.10
N GLU A 87 16.69 -6.29 18.00
CA GLU A 87 15.68 -6.33 19.10
C GLU A 87 14.87 -5.04 19.29
N SER A 88 14.90 -4.12 18.32
CA SER A 88 14.06 -2.92 18.34
C SER A 88 13.12 -2.88 17.15
N ALA A 89 11.84 -2.62 17.40
CA ALA A 89 10.83 -2.34 16.38
C ALA A 89 11.13 -1.06 15.57
N ILE A 90 12.09 -0.24 16.02
CA ILE A 90 12.51 0.99 15.35
C ILE A 90 13.65 0.68 14.37
N PRO A 91 13.52 1.04 13.09
CA PRO A 91 14.55 0.79 12.07
C PRO A 91 15.88 1.45 12.42
N VAL A 92 16.98 0.88 11.92
CA VAL A 92 18.32 1.43 12.16
C VAL A 92 18.42 2.88 11.67
N SER A 93 18.89 3.76 12.54
CA SER A 93 19.03 5.21 12.33
C SER A 93 20.00 5.55 11.19
N SER A 94 20.90 4.63 10.85
CA SER A 94 21.84 4.75 9.73
C SER A 94 21.15 4.90 8.37
N ILE A 95 19.89 4.44 8.20
CA ILE A 95 19.15 4.62 6.93
C ILE A 95 18.71 6.07 6.69
N THR A 96 18.62 6.91 7.73
CA THR A 96 18.15 8.31 7.60
C THR A 96 19.11 9.38 8.08
N LEU A 97 20.23 9.01 8.70
CA LEU A 97 21.26 9.94 9.19
C LEU A 97 20.64 11.08 10.03
N PRO A 98 20.00 10.76 11.16
CA PRO A 98 19.24 11.76 11.92
C PRO A 98 20.14 12.88 12.42
N THR A 99 19.61 14.10 12.42
CA THR A 99 20.26 15.25 13.08
C THR A 99 20.03 15.28 14.58
N THR A 100 19.11 14.45 15.08
CA THR A 100 18.85 14.25 16.50
C THR A 100 19.99 13.45 17.13
N ARG A 101 20.64 14.03 18.14
CA ARG A 101 21.65 13.34 18.95
C ARG A 101 21.04 13.00 20.29
N TYR A 102 21.04 11.73 20.63
CA TYR A 102 20.70 11.29 21.97
C TYR A 102 21.97 11.32 22.82
N VAL A 103 21.87 11.91 24.01
CA VAL A 103 22.95 11.96 24.98
C VAL A 103 22.39 11.34 26.25
N GLY A 104 23.00 10.25 26.71
CA GLY A 104 22.49 9.42 27.80
C GLY A 104 23.55 8.46 28.31
N ARG A 105 23.19 7.66 29.30
CA ARG A 105 24.05 6.60 29.86
C ARG A 105 24.24 5.49 28.84
N GLU A 106 25.39 4.80 28.88
CA GLU A 106 25.58 3.54 28.14
C GLU A 106 24.43 2.58 28.42
N VAL A 107 23.75 2.15 27.36
CA VAL A 107 22.68 1.16 27.43
C VAL A 107 23.33 -0.24 27.44
N PRO A 108 23.05 -1.10 28.42
CA PRO A 108 23.58 -2.46 28.45
C PRO A 108 23.22 -3.22 27.17
N ALA A 109 24.10 -4.11 26.70
CA ALA A 109 23.82 -4.96 25.54
C ALA A 109 22.62 -5.91 25.73
N SER A 110 22.18 -6.13 26.98
CA SER A 110 20.99 -6.92 27.32
C SER A 110 19.70 -6.11 27.38
N ALA A 111 19.74 -4.80 27.10
CA ALA A 111 18.57 -3.94 27.20
C ALA A 111 17.73 -4.02 25.92
N THR A 112 16.48 -4.42 26.05
CA THR A 112 15.53 -4.49 24.94
C THR A 112 14.48 -3.39 25.04
N ALA A 113 13.80 -3.09 23.93
CA ALA A 113 12.69 -2.15 23.97
C ALA A 113 11.55 -2.74 24.83
N ALA A 114 11.02 -1.96 25.77
CA ALA A 114 9.98 -2.43 26.69
C ALA A 114 8.69 -2.88 25.98
N ASP A 115 8.48 -2.40 24.75
CA ASP A 115 7.34 -2.72 23.88
C ASP A 115 7.68 -3.72 22.76
N VAL A 116 8.84 -4.39 22.82
CA VAL A 116 9.29 -5.32 21.75
C VAL A 116 8.29 -6.46 21.48
N GLU A 117 7.61 -6.92 22.53
CA GLU A 117 6.58 -7.97 22.47
C GLU A 117 5.15 -7.41 22.35
N ALA A 118 4.97 -6.09 22.39
CA ALA A 118 3.65 -5.48 22.37
C ALA A 118 3.00 -5.63 20.98
N LEU A 119 2.01 -6.50 20.87
CA LEU A 119 1.25 -6.72 19.64
C LEU A 119 0.15 -5.67 19.48
N VAL A 120 0.51 -4.47 19.01
CA VAL A 120 -0.43 -3.37 18.80
C VAL A 120 -0.74 -3.19 17.30
N PRO A 121 -1.99 -3.46 16.85
CA PRO A 121 -2.38 -3.18 15.48
C PRO A 121 -2.26 -1.70 15.14
N GLN A 122 -1.66 -1.42 13.98
CA GLN A 122 -1.67 -0.09 13.40
C GLN A 122 -3.08 0.26 12.88
N HIS A 123 -3.36 1.56 12.83
CA HIS A 123 -4.64 2.07 12.35
C HIS A 123 -4.96 1.56 10.93
N ALA A 124 -6.14 0.97 10.77
CA ALA A 124 -6.61 0.48 9.47
C ALA A 124 -7.10 1.63 8.59
N HIS A 125 -6.50 1.79 7.42
CA HIS A 125 -6.97 2.69 6.37
C HIS A 125 -8.03 1.99 5.50
N TRP A 126 -9.20 1.72 6.06
CA TRP A 126 -10.25 0.91 5.41
C TRP A 126 -10.59 1.32 3.96
N PRO A 127 -10.77 2.62 3.62
CA PRO A 127 -11.05 2.98 2.23
C PRO A 127 -9.93 2.60 1.26
N LEU A 128 -8.68 2.64 1.71
CA LEU A 128 -7.52 2.21 0.92
C LEU A 128 -7.49 0.69 0.76
N VAL A 129 -7.85 -0.08 1.80
CA VAL A 129 -7.99 -1.54 1.72
C VAL A 129 -9.06 -1.93 0.69
N PHE A 130 -10.23 -1.31 0.75
CA PHE A 130 -11.31 -1.55 -0.22
C PHE A 130 -10.92 -1.14 -1.63
N MET A 131 -10.29 0.03 -1.79
CA MET A 131 -9.80 0.50 -3.08
C MET A 131 -8.88 -0.54 -3.73
N LEU A 132 -7.86 -1.00 -3.00
CA LEU A 132 -6.91 -1.97 -3.53
C LEU A 132 -7.57 -3.31 -3.85
N MET A 133 -8.42 -3.83 -2.96
CA MET A 133 -9.09 -5.11 -3.18
C MET A 133 -10.03 -5.07 -4.38
N LEU A 134 -10.90 -4.05 -4.44
CA LEU A 134 -11.95 -3.96 -5.46
C LEU A 134 -11.38 -3.59 -6.83
N THR A 135 -10.39 -2.69 -6.91
CA THR A 135 -9.76 -2.37 -8.21
C THR A 135 -9.05 -3.59 -8.81
N GLN A 136 -8.34 -4.37 -8.00
CA GLN A 136 -7.69 -5.62 -8.44
C GLN A 136 -8.70 -6.71 -8.82
N ALA A 137 -9.76 -6.88 -8.04
CA ALA A 137 -10.81 -7.86 -8.31
C ALA A 137 -11.57 -7.52 -9.61
N GLY A 138 -11.99 -6.26 -9.76
CA GLY A 138 -12.66 -5.78 -10.96
C GLY A 138 -11.78 -5.87 -12.20
N ALA A 139 -10.50 -5.48 -12.10
CA ALA A 139 -9.54 -5.65 -13.19
C ALA A 139 -9.35 -7.13 -13.58
N GLY A 140 -9.21 -8.03 -12.60
CA GLY A 140 -9.10 -9.47 -12.84
C GLY A 140 -10.31 -10.03 -13.57
N LEU A 141 -11.53 -9.72 -13.11
CA LEU A 141 -12.77 -10.14 -13.77
C LEU A 141 -12.84 -9.67 -15.24
N LEU A 142 -12.46 -8.41 -15.50
CA LEU A 142 -12.49 -7.83 -16.85
C LEU A 142 -11.47 -8.46 -17.80
N MET A 143 -10.30 -8.87 -17.31
CA MET A 143 -9.26 -9.51 -18.15
C MET A 143 -9.71 -10.84 -18.76
N ALA A 144 -10.66 -11.54 -18.12
CA ALA A 144 -11.17 -12.82 -18.56
C ALA A 144 -12.69 -12.82 -18.84
N ALA A 145 -13.31 -11.64 -18.98
CA ALA A 145 -14.74 -11.54 -19.22
C ALA A 145 -15.17 -12.04 -20.62
N SER A 146 -14.26 -12.01 -21.60
CA SER A 146 -14.44 -12.53 -22.97
C SER A 146 -15.79 -12.18 -23.62
N GLY A 147 -16.28 -10.96 -23.39
CA GLY A 147 -17.56 -10.45 -23.94
C GLY A 147 -18.82 -10.88 -23.17
N ASN A 148 -18.71 -11.71 -22.13
CA ASN A 148 -19.85 -12.05 -21.28
C ASN A 148 -20.35 -10.81 -20.53
N THR A 149 -21.60 -10.42 -20.79
CA THR A 149 -22.19 -9.19 -20.26
C THR A 149 -22.24 -9.18 -18.73
N ALA A 150 -22.64 -10.28 -18.09
CA ALA A 150 -22.76 -10.34 -16.63
C ALA A 150 -21.41 -10.17 -15.93
N VAL A 151 -20.37 -10.89 -16.39
CA VAL A 151 -19.01 -10.78 -15.85
C VAL A 151 -18.42 -9.40 -16.12
N THR A 152 -18.63 -8.85 -17.32
CA THR A 152 -18.13 -7.51 -17.70
C THR A 152 -18.75 -6.42 -16.83
N LEU A 153 -20.08 -6.41 -16.67
CA LEU A 153 -20.78 -5.43 -15.84
C LEU A 153 -20.41 -5.56 -14.36
N THR A 154 -20.27 -6.79 -13.86
CA THR A 154 -19.83 -7.05 -12.48
C THR A 154 -18.40 -6.54 -12.28
N GLY A 155 -17.48 -6.89 -13.16
CA GLY A 155 -16.09 -6.45 -13.11
C GLY A 155 -15.96 -4.93 -13.18
N ALA A 156 -16.71 -4.27 -14.07
CA ALA A 156 -16.74 -2.81 -14.16
C ALA A 156 -17.31 -2.16 -12.88
N SER A 157 -18.42 -2.68 -12.35
CA SER A 157 -19.05 -2.16 -11.14
C SER A 157 -18.13 -2.29 -9.92
N VAL A 158 -17.51 -3.46 -9.74
CA VAL A 158 -16.53 -3.72 -8.68
C VAL A 158 -15.32 -2.78 -8.82
N PHE A 159 -14.79 -2.63 -10.04
CA PHE A 159 -13.67 -1.73 -10.30
C PHE A 159 -14.00 -0.26 -9.94
N PHE A 160 -15.15 0.25 -10.38
CA PHE A 160 -15.56 1.62 -10.11
C PHE A 160 -15.94 1.86 -8.65
N ALA A 161 -16.47 0.86 -7.95
CA ALA A 161 -16.64 0.92 -6.49
C ALA A 161 -15.27 1.08 -5.80
N GLY A 162 -14.24 0.36 -6.26
CA GLY A 162 -12.86 0.54 -5.81
C GLY A 162 -12.30 1.94 -6.09
N MET A 163 -12.50 2.45 -7.31
CA MET A 163 -12.12 3.82 -7.67
C MET A 163 -12.83 4.87 -6.80
N GLY A 164 -14.12 4.69 -6.51
CA GLY A 164 -14.87 5.55 -5.60
C GLY A 164 -14.32 5.52 -4.17
N ALA A 165 -13.97 4.32 -3.67
CA ALA A 165 -13.35 4.15 -2.35
C ALA A 165 -12.03 4.94 -2.21
N SER A 166 -11.30 5.14 -3.31
CA SER A 166 -10.05 5.90 -3.35
C SER A 166 -10.22 7.36 -2.92
N VAL A 167 -11.38 7.99 -3.06
CA VAL A 167 -11.56 9.40 -2.70
C VAL A 167 -11.66 9.58 -1.19
N PHE A 168 -12.23 8.60 -0.48
CA PHE A 168 -12.55 8.72 0.95
C PHE A 168 -11.35 8.56 1.89
N HIS A 169 -10.18 8.13 1.39
CA HIS A 169 -8.95 8.11 2.20
C HIS A 169 -8.21 9.46 2.20
N LEU A 170 -8.56 10.40 1.31
CA LEU A 170 -7.90 11.70 1.19
C LEU A 170 -8.47 12.68 2.20
N GLY A 171 -7.60 13.34 2.97
CA GLY A 171 -8.01 14.42 3.85
C GLY A 171 -8.40 15.72 3.14
N GLN A 172 -7.96 15.93 1.89
CA GLN A 172 -8.27 17.11 1.06
C GLN A 172 -8.60 16.67 -0.38
N PRO A 173 -9.76 16.05 -0.64
CA PRO A 173 -10.08 15.43 -1.93
C PRO A 173 -10.11 16.44 -3.09
N LEU A 174 -10.55 17.68 -2.85
CA LEU A 174 -10.55 18.75 -3.86
C LEU A 174 -9.15 19.12 -4.37
N LYS A 175 -8.10 18.75 -3.65
CA LYS A 175 -6.70 18.98 -4.05
C LYS A 175 -6.08 17.79 -4.78
N ALA A 176 -6.84 16.71 -5.02
CA ALA A 176 -6.33 15.47 -5.63
C ALA A 176 -5.66 15.72 -6.98
N TRP A 177 -6.12 16.69 -7.77
CA TRP A 177 -5.52 17.09 -9.05
C TRP A 177 -4.00 17.36 -8.98
N ARG A 178 -3.46 17.69 -7.80
CA ARG A 178 -2.02 17.92 -7.60
C ARG A 178 -1.15 16.67 -7.77
N PHE A 179 -1.74 15.49 -7.95
CA PHE A 179 -0.97 14.26 -8.12
C PHE A 179 0.02 14.31 -9.30
N PHE A 180 -0.28 15.07 -10.36
CA PHE A 180 0.60 15.22 -11.53
C PHE A 180 1.98 15.81 -11.18
N LEU A 181 2.09 16.61 -10.10
CA LEU A 181 3.36 17.21 -9.65
C LEU A 181 4.38 16.15 -9.18
N GLY A 182 3.91 14.96 -8.80
CA GLY A 182 4.73 13.89 -8.23
C GLY A 182 5.10 12.75 -9.18
N LEU A 183 4.75 12.80 -10.47
CA LEU A 183 4.86 11.65 -11.39
C LEU A 183 6.28 11.07 -11.49
N ARG A 184 7.31 11.93 -11.44
CA ARG A 184 8.71 11.49 -11.53
C ARG A 184 9.20 10.83 -10.25
N THR A 185 8.68 11.23 -9.09
CA THR A 185 9.28 10.89 -7.77
C THR A 185 8.41 10.00 -6.89
N SER A 186 7.11 9.90 -7.16
CA SER A 186 6.14 9.23 -6.28
C SER A 186 5.39 8.12 -7.02
N TRP A 187 5.44 6.89 -6.48
CA TRP A 187 4.64 5.78 -6.98
C TRP A 187 3.14 5.99 -6.82
N LEU A 188 2.70 6.70 -5.76
CA LEU A 188 1.30 7.08 -5.59
C LEU A 188 0.77 7.91 -6.78
N SER A 189 1.57 8.86 -7.27
CA SER A 189 1.18 9.66 -8.44
C SER A 189 1.10 8.82 -9.71
N ARG A 190 1.99 7.83 -9.87
CA ARG A 190 1.98 6.89 -10.99
C ARG A 190 0.78 5.95 -10.93
N GLU A 191 0.37 5.53 -9.73
CA GLU A 191 -0.83 4.72 -9.52
C GLU A 191 -2.09 5.47 -9.90
N ILE A 192 -2.26 6.72 -9.45
CA ILE A 192 -3.41 7.54 -9.85
C ILE A 192 -3.47 7.67 -11.37
N LEU A 193 -2.34 7.91 -12.03
CA LEU A 193 -2.27 7.98 -13.49
C LEU A 193 -2.65 6.65 -14.14
N ALA A 194 -2.06 5.53 -13.70
CA ALA A 194 -2.29 4.22 -14.30
C ALA A 194 -3.75 3.76 -14.17
N PHE A 195 -4.37 3.93 -13.01
CA PHE A 195 -5.80 3.64 -12.83
C PHE A 195 -6.70 4.62 -13.59
N SER A 196 -6.31 5.89 -13.72
CA SER A 196 -7.04 6.85 -14.56
C SER A 196 -6.99 6.48 -16.05
N MET A 197 -5.86 5.95 -16.53
CA MET A 197 -5.73 5.42 -17.90
C MET A 197 -6.49 4.11 -18.10
N PHE A 198 -6.63 3.30 -17.04
CA PHE A 198 -7.42 2.07 -17.08
C PHE A 198 -8.93 2.34 -17.05
N ALA A 199 -9.39 3.36 -16.34
CA ALA A 199 -10.81 3.61 -16.07
C ALA A 199 -11.75 3.67 -17.31
N PRO A 200 -11.36 4.19 -18.48
CA PRO A 200 -12.21 4.15 -19.68
C PRO A 200 -12.44 2.72 -20.23
N ILE A 201 -11.54 1.79 -19.96
CA ILE A 201 -11.57 0.43 -20.52
C ILE A 201 -12.78 -0.38 -20.01
N PRO A 202 -13.05 -0.48 -18.69
CA PRO A 202 -14.28 -1.10 -18.20
C PRO A 202 -15.57 -0.53 -18.81
N VAL A 203 -15.63 0.78 -19.06
CA VAL A 203 -16.80 1.43 -19.67
C VAL A 203 -16.96 0.99 -21.12
N ALA A 204 -15.88 1.00 -21.89
CA ALA A 204 -15.88 0.55 -23.28
C ALA A 204 -16.24 -0.94 -23.39
N LEU A 205 -15.67 -1.80 -22.55
CA LEU A 205 -16.02 -3.23 -22.49
C LEU A 205 -17.50 -3.45 -22.15
N ALA A 206 -18.02 -2.72 -21.15
CA ALA A 206 -19.43 -2.78 -20.79
C ALA A 206 -20.32 -2.37 -21.98
N ALA A 207 -19.98 -1.26 -22.66
CA ALA A 207 -20.70 -0.80 -23.86
C ALA A 207 -20.69 -1.86 -24.98
N PHE A 208 -19.54 -2.45 -25.29
CA PHE A 208 -19.44 -3.51 -26.29
C PHE A 208 -20.26 -4.75 -25.92
N SER A 209 -20.28 -5.14 -24.64
CA SER A 209 -21.07 -6.29 -24.17
C SER A 209 -22.58 -6.05 -24.15
N LEU A 210 -23.01 -4.78 -24.10
CA LEU A 210 -24.42 -4.39 -24.11
C LEU A 210 -24.96 -4.13 -25.53
N LEU A 211 -24.12 -3.70 -26.48
CA LEU A 211 -24.56 -3.34 -27.82
C LEU A 211 -25.43 -4.41 -28.52
N PRO A 212 -25.11 -5.73 -28.44
CA PRO A 212 -25.97 -6.76 -29.04
C PRO A 212 -27.40 -6.81 -28.50
N HIS A 213 -27.63 -6.28 -27.29
CA HIS A 213 -28.96 -6.24 -26.65
C HIS A 213 -29.81 -5.05 -27.12
N PHE A 214 -29.22 -4.12 -27.88
CA PHE A 214 -29.91 -2.93 -28.40
C PHE A 214 -29.83 -2.88 -29.95
N PRO A 215 -30.48 -3.82 -30.66
CA PRO A 215 -30.38 -3.92 -32.12
C PRO A 215 -30.97 -2.72 -32.88
N GLN A 216 -31.72 -1.84 -32.21
CA GLN A 216 -32.33 -0.66 -32.81
C GLN A 216 -31.39 0.56 -32.88
N VAL A 217 -30.19 0.48 -32.28
CA VAL A 217 -29.21 1.56 -32.37
C VAL A 217 -28.60 1.52 -33.78
N PRO A 218 -28.78 2.58 -34.61
CA PRO A 218 -28.20 2.61 -35.95
C PRO A 218 -26.68 2.75 -35.83
N VAL A 219 -25.96 1.69 -36.14
CA VAL A 219 -24.50 1.70 -36.22
C VAL A 219 -24.13 1.79 -37.70
N PRO A 220 -23.38 2.81 -38.15
CA PRO A 220 -22.91 2.88 -39.54
C PRO A 220 -22.14 1.60 -39.91
N GLU A 221 -22.32 1.07 -41.12
CA GLU A 221 -21.70 -0.21 -41.54
C GLU A 221 -20.18 -0.23 -41.33
N MET A 222 -19.50 0.88 -41.65
CA MET A 222 -18.06 1.05 -41.41
C MET A 222 -17.67 0.86 -39.93
N VAL A 223 -18.54 1.23 -38.99
CA VAL A 223 -18.30 1.09 -37.55
C VAL A 223 -18.63 -0.34 -37.09
N ALA A 224 -19.65 -0.98 -37.68
CA ALA A 224 -20.01 -2.37 -37.38
C ALA A 224 -18.86 -3.34 -37.70
N ASP A 225 -18.18 -3.14 -38.84
CA ASP A 225 -17.05 -3.98 -39.27
C ASP A 225 -15.82 -3.81 -38.36
N LEU A 226 -15.60 -2.60 -37.83
CA LEU A 226 -14.48 -2.31 -36.93
C LEU A 226 -14.74 -2.72 -35.48
N LEU A 227 -15.99 -2.98 -35.12
CA LEU A 227 -16.40 -3.21 -33.74
C LEU A 227 -15.74 -4.45 -33.09
N PRO A 228 -15.65 -5.63 -33.75
CA PRO A 228 -15.00 -6.80 -33.16
C PRO A 228 -13.50 -6.57 -32.92
N LEU A 229 -12.85 -5.85 -33.85
CA LEU A 229 -11.44 -5.48 -33.70
C LEU A 229 -11.25 -4.51 -32.53
N ALA A 230 -12.11 -3.49 -32.42
CA ALA A 230 -12.09 -2.53 -31.31
C ALA A 230 -12.32 -3.22 -29.96
N ALA A 231 -13.29 -4.14 -29.87
CA ALA A 231 -13.55 -4.92 -28.66
C ALA A 231 -12.35 -5.79 -28.27
N ARG A 232 -11.70 -6.44 -29.24
CA ARG A 232 -10.49 -7.25 -29.01
C ARG A 232 -9.31 -6.41 -28.54
N ILE A 233 -9.05 -5.26 -29.18
CA ILE A 233 -7.99 -4.33 -28.77
C ILE A 233 -8.26 -3.82 -27.35
N THR A 234 -9.50 -3.47 -27.04
CA THR A 234 -9.91 -2.99 -25.71
C THR A 234 -9.70 -4.09 -24.65
N SER A 235 -10.03 -5.34 -24.97
CA SER A 235 -9.83 -6.49 -24.08
C SER A 235 -8.34 -6.75 -23.81
N LEU A 236 -7.50 -6.71 -24.84
CA LEU A 236 -6.04 -6.84 -24.68
C LEU A 236 -5.44 -5.67 -23.90
N SER A 237 -5.96 -4.46 -24.12
CA SER A 237 -5.55 -3.26 -23.38
C SER A 237 -5.90 -3.36 -21.91
N ALA A 238 -7.03 -4.01 -21.55
CA ALA A 238 -7.40 -4.28 -20.17
C ALA A 238 -6.34 -5.11 -19.45
N ILE A 239 -5.78 -6.12 -20.12
CA ILE A 239 -4.69 -6.94 -19.56
C ILE A 239 -3.44 -6.08 -19.37
N ALA A 240 -2.96 -5.43 -20.43
CA ALA A 240 -1.71 -4.67 -20.38
C ALA A 240 -1.75 -3.50 -19.38
N ILE A 241 -2.76 -2.63 -19.48
CA ILE A 241 -2.87 -1.44 -18.63
C ILE A 241 -3.29 -1.82 -17.21
N GLY A 242 -4.16 -2.83 -17.05
CA GLY A 242 -4.57 -3.33 -15.73
C GLY A 242 -3.40 -3.90 -14.93
N LEU A 243 -2.52 -4.69 -15.57
CA LEU A 243 -1.32 -5.21 -14.92
C LEU A 243 -0.33 -4.10 -14.55
N VAL A 244 -0.17 -3.08 -15.41
CA VAL A 244 0.64 -1.90 -15.08
C VAL A 244 0.06 -1.12 -13.90
N ALA A 245 -1.26 -0.93 -13.84
CA ALA A 245 -1.93 -0.28 -12.71
C ALA A 245 -1.68 -1.04 -11.40
N VAL A 246 -1.90 -2.35 -11.39
CA VAL A 246 -1.65 -3.17 -10.19
C VAL A 246 -0.16 -3.20 -9.83
N PHE A 247 0.75 -3.19 -10.81
CA PHE A 247 2.18 -3.07 -10.58
C PHE A 247 2.53 -1.77 -9.84
N THR A 248 1.92 -0.64 -10.21
CA THR A 248 2.16 0.62 -9.50
C THR A 248 1.74 0.54 -8.03
N SER A 249 0.64 -0.15 -7.71
CA SER A 249 0.25 -0.43 -6.33
C SER A 249 1.29 -1.29 -5.60
N VAL A 250 1.80 -2.36 -6.22
CA VAL A 250 2.88 -3.17 -5.62
C VAL A 250 4.10 -2.30 -5.28
N MET A 251 4.47 -1.39 -6.17
CA MET A 251 5.63 -0.53 -5.99
C MET A 251 5.47 0.51 -4.88
N ILE A 252 4.25 1.00 -4.62
CA ILE A 252 3.95 1.86 -3.45
C ILE A 252 4.35 1.15 -2.16
N TYR A 253 3.98 -0.12 -2.00
CA TYR A 253 4.32 -0.89 -0.80
C TYR A 253 5.79 -1.28 -0.76
N HIS A 254 6.38 -1.65 -1.89
CA HIS A 254 7.81 -1.95 -1.98
C HIS A 254 8.70 -0.76 -1.60
N ASP A 255 8.31 0.45 -1.98
CA ASP A 255 9.01 1.71 -1.66
C ASP A 255 9.04 2.03 -0.15
N THR A 256 8.20 1.38 0.66
CA THR A 256 8.19 1.55 2.13
C THR A 256 9.37 0.88 2.85
N LYS A 257 10.08 -0.04 2.18
CA LYS A 257 11.21 -0.81 2.74
C LYS A 257 10.87 -1.65 3.99
N ARG A 258 9.59 -1.94 4.22
CA ARG A 258 9.14 -2.88 5.26
C ARG A 258 9.29 -4.32 4.78
N SER A 259 9.66 -5.24 5.68
CA SER A 259 9.95 -6.65 5.36
C SER A 259 8.77 -7.37 4.68
N LEU A 260 7.56 -7.22 5.25
CA LEU A 260 6.32 -7.79 4.71
C LEU A 260 5.91 -7.27 3.33
N TRP A 261 6.42 -6.10 2.93
CA TRP A 261 6.10 -5.45 1.66
C TRP A 261 7.23 -5.59 0.64
N ARG A 262 8.16 -6.54 0.85
CA ARG A 262 9.17 -6.91 -0.15
C ARG A 262 8.51 -7.33 -1.46
N PHE A 263 9.18 -7.00 -2.57
CA PHE A 263 8.62 -7.17 -3.91
C PHE A 263 7.99 -8.54 -4.18
N PRO A 264 8.63 -9.71 -3.94
CA PRO A 264 8.03 -10.99 -4.28
C PRO A 264 6.74 -11.28 -3.50
N LEU A 265 6.69 -10.90 -2.21
CA LEU A 265 5.52 -11.11 -1.37
C LEU A 265 4.40 -10.12 -1.73
N GLY A 266 4.74 -8.86 -1.97
CA GLY A 266 3.80 -7.85 -2.45
C GLY A 266 3.20 -8.23 -3.81
N ALA A 267 4.05 -8.59 -4.78
CA ALA A 267 3.62 -9.04 -6.10
C ALA A 267 2.69 -10.27 -6.00
N ALA A 268 3.05 -11.28 -5.20
CA ALA A 268 2.21 -12.47 -5.00
C ALA A 268 0.84 -12.12 -4.42
N ARG A 269 0.74 -11.19 -3.46
CA ARG A 269 -0.55 -10.77 -2.87
C ARG A 269 -1.42 -10.02 -3.88
N PHE A 270 -0.85 -9.07 -4.61
CA PHE A 270 -1.60 -8.19 -5.50
C PHE A 270 -1.98 -8.89 -6.80
N PHE A 271 -0.99 -9.46 -7.50
CA PHE A 271 -1.27 -10.22 -8.72
C PHE A 271 -2.00 -11.53 -8.43
N GLY A 272 -1.83 -12.12 -7.24
CA GLY A 272 -2.65 -13.24 -6.80
C GLY A 272 -4.14 -12.89 -6.76
N THR A 273 -4.51 -11.69 -6.29
CA THR A 273 -5.91 -11.21 -6.38
C THR A 273 -6.39 -11.13 -7.82
N VAL A 274 -5.61 -10.49 -8.70
CA VAL A 274 -5.96 -10.36 -10.13
C VAL A 274 -6.14 -11.74 -10.76
N ALA A 275 -5.19 -12.66 -10.53
CA ALA A 275 -5.22 -14.01 -11.07
C ALA A 275 -6.42 -14.83 -10.55
N THR A 276 -6.73 -14.77 -9.26
CA THR A 276 -7.91 -15.46 -8.70
C THR A 276 -9.21 -14.97 -9.34
N PHE A 277 -9.38 -13.65 -9.50
CA PHE A 277 -10.60 -13.10 -10.10
C PHE A 277 -10.67 -13.27 -11.62
N ALA A 278 -9.53 -13.28 -12.32
CA ALA A 278 -9.46 -13.64 -13.73
C ALA A 278 -9.82 -15.11 -13.95
N ALA A 279 -9.30 -16.02 -13.10
CA ALA A 279 -9.66 -17.43 -13.16
C ALA A 279 -11.14 -17.67 -12.84
N LEU A 280 -11.71 -16.93 -11.87
CA LEU A 280 -13.14 -16.96 -11.57
C LEU A 280 -13.98 -16.53 -12.77
N ALA A 281 -13.63 -15.40 -13.40
CA ALA A 281 -14.30 -14.94 -14.62
C ALA A 281 -14.22 -16.00 -15.73
N ASN A 282 -13.05 -16.60 -15.96
CA ASN A 282 -12.90 -17.66 -16.95
C ASN A 282 -13.81 -18.87 -16.65
N ALA A 283 -13.90 -19.30 -15.38
CA ALA A 283 -14.78 -20.40 -14.97
C ALA A 283 -16.27 -20.10 -15.12
N ILE A 284 -16.67 -18.83 -15.00
CA ILE A 284 -18.06 -18.39 -15.24
C ILE A 284 -18.37 -18.34 -16.76
N VAL A 285 -17.42 -17.87 -17.56
CA VAL A 285 -17.60 -17.70 -19.01
C VAL A 285 -17.56 -19.01 -19.76
N ASP A 286 -16.60 -19.88 -19.43
CA ASP A 286 -16.43 -21.21 -20.02
C ASP A 286 -16.36 -22.27 -18.91
N PRO A 287 -17.52 -22.74 -18.41
CA PRO A 287 -17.59 -23.71 -17.32
C PRO A 287 -17.03 -25.08 -17.74
N SER A 288 -15.72 -25.25 -17.59
CA SER A 288 -15.02 -26.51 -17.86
C SER A 288 -14.28 -27.00 -16.61
N PRO A 289 -14.05 -28.32 -16.46
CA PRO A 289 -13.25 -28.86 -15.35
C PRO A 289 -11.85 -28.22 -15.26
N LEU A 290 -11.27 -27.85 -16.41
CA LEU A 290 -10.01 -27.15 -16.48
C LEU A 290 -10.12 -25.72 -15.91
N ALA A 291 -11.14 -24.95 -16.30
CA ALA A 291 -11.33 -23.59 -15.80
C ALA A 291 -11.58 -23.57 -14.28
N THR A 292 -12.40 -24.49 -13.77
CA THR A 292 -12.62 -24.67 -12.33
C THR A 292 -11.33 -25.09 -11.61
N GLY A 293 -10.55 -26.01 -12.18
CA GLY A 293 -9.26 -26.42 -11.65
C GLY A 293 -8.26 -25.27 -11.57
N ILE A 294 -8.21 -24.40 -12.59
CA ILE A 294 -7.37 -23.19 -12.60
C ILE A 294 -7.82 -22.22 -11.50
N PHE A 295 -9.12 -22.01 -11.32
CA PHE A 295 -9.65 -21.16 -10.25
C PHE A 295 -9.28 -21.67 -8.85
N ILE A 296 -9.52 -22.96 -8.57
CA ILE A 296 -9.13 -23.62 -7.32
C ILE A 296 -7.62 -23.48 -7.09
N GLY A 297 -6.82 -23.78 -8.12
CA GLY A 297 -5.36 -23.64 -8.08
C GLY A 297 -4.92 -22.21 -7.76
N ALA A 298 -5.57 -21.19 -8.35
CA ALA A 298 -5.28 -19.79 -8.08
C ALA A 298 -5.61 -19.38 -6.64
N VAL A 299 -6.73 -19.86 -6.07
CA VAL A 299 -7.10 -19.63 -4.66
C VAL A 299 -6.06 -20.26 -3.72
N LEU A 300 -5.71 -21.52 -3.95
CA LEU A 300 -4.73 -22.25 -3.12
C LEU A 300 -3.34 -21.60 -3.20
N LEU A 301 -2.86 -21.29 -4.42
CA LEU A 301 -1.56 -20.64 -4.62
C LEU A 301 -1.49 -19.27 -3.94
N LYS A 302 -2.59 -18.51 -3.95
CA LYS A 302 -2.68 -17.22 -3.26
C LYS A 302 -2.54 -17.35 -1.73
N MET A 303 -2.90 -18.49 -1.14
CA MET A 303 -2.78 -18.73 0.31
C MET A 303 -1.36 -19.14 0.75
N VAL A 304 -0.55 -19.70 -0.15
CA VAL A 304 0.80 -20.21 0.19
C VAL A 304 1.70 -19.18 0.90
N PRO A 305 1.84 -17.92 0.43
CA PRO A 305 2.70 -16.95 1.10
C PRO A 305 2.20 -16.56 2.49
N GLU A 306 0.90 -16.66 2.74
CA GLU A 306 0.30 -16.34 4.03
C GLU A 306 0.50 -17.47 5.02
N LEU A 307 0.28 -18.72 4.59
CA LEU A 307 0.56 -19.90 5.42
C LEU A 307 2.02 -19.94 5.87
N ARG A 308 2.97 -19.66 4.96
CA ARG A 308 4.40 -19.56 5.30
C ARG A 308 4.71 -18.47 6.33
N LEU A 309 3.98 -17.35 6.27
CA LEU A 309 4.16 -16.28 7.24
C LEU A 309 3.61 -16.68 8.61
N LEU A 310 2.45 -17.36 8.66
CA LEU A 310 1.84 -17.80 9.92
C LEU A 310 2.69 -18.84 10.65
N GLN A 311 3.35 -19.74 9.91
CA GLN A 311 4.29 -20.72 10.49
C GLN A 311 5.40 -20.05 11.33
N LEU A 312 5.84 -18.85 10.95
CA LEU A 312 6.84 -18.09 11.73
C LEU A 312 6.28 -17.55 13.06
N GLY A 313 4.96 -17.41 13.17
CA GLY A 313 4.32 -16.89 14.38
C GLY A 313 3.93 -17.98 15.39
N GLU A 314 3.85 -19.23 14.95
CA GLU A 314 3.53 -20.40 15.79
C GLU A 314 4.73 -20.91 16.58
N ASP A 315 5.95 -20.63 16.11
CA ASP A 315 7.18 -20.96 16.81
C ASP A 315 7.44 -19.94 17.94
N GLU A 316 7.29 -20.38 19.19
CA GLU A 316 7.51 -19.56 20.39
C GLU A 316 9.01 -19.29 20.62
N ASP A 317 9.88 -20.21 20.20
CA ASP A 317 11.34 -20.14 20.37
C ASP A 317 12.02 -19.32 19.26
N GLU A 318 11.29 -19.00 18.18
CA GLU A 318 11.80 -18.19 17.09
C GLU A 318 12.18 -16.78 17.56
N SER A 319 13.42 -16.39 17.27
CA SER A 319 13.96 -15.08 17.62
C SER A 319 13.13 -13.95 17.02
N TRP A 320 13.06 -12.81 17.73
CA TRP A 320 12.28 -11.68 17.26
C TRP A 320 12.75 -11.23 15.87
N SER A 321 11.80 -11.06 14.97
CA SER A 321 12.00 -10.39 13.69
C SER A 321 10.74 -9.63 13.29
N PRO A 322 10.83 -8.63 12.39
CA PRO A 322 9.64 -7.94 11.89
C PRO A 322 8.60 -8.88 11.26
N ASP A 323 9.04 -9.97 10.64
CA ASP A 323 8.15 -10.97 10.03
C ASP A 323 7.46 -11.83 11.10
N VAL A 324 8.19 -12.29 12.13
CA VAL A 324 7.65 -13.02 13.30
C VAL A 324 6.65 -12.16 14.06
N HIS A 325 7.01 -10.91 14.36
CA HIS A 325 6.10 -9.97 15.05
C HIS A 325 4.82 -9.74 14.24
N SER A 326 4.93 -9.65 12.91
CA SER A 326 3.76 -9.50 12.04
C SER A 326 2.91 -10.77 11.93
N ALA A 327 3.53 -11.95 12.01
CA ALA A 327 2.83 -13.23 12.08
C ALA A 327 2.05 -13.34 13.40
N ARG A 328 2.69 -13.01 14.53
CA ARG A 328 2.06 -12.96 15.86
C ARG A 328 0.91 -11.94 15.92
N LEU A 329 1.04 -10.78 15.26
CA LEU A 329 -0.06 -9.83 15.09
C LEU A 329 -1.27 -10.45 14.35
N GLN A 330 -1.02 -11.25 13.33
CA GLN A 330 -2.07 -11.94 12.55
C GLN A 330 -2.74 -13.07 13.32
N LEU A 331 -1.98 -13.82 14.10
CA LEU A 331 -2.48 -14.91 14.94
C LEU A 331 -3.22 -14.40 16.18
N GLY A 332 -2.75 -13.30 16.78
CA GLY A 332 -3.34 -12.69 17.97
C GLY A 332 -4.40 -11.63 17.64
N PRO A 333 -4.11 -10.33 17.79
CA PRO A 333 -5.11 -9.26 17.67
C PRO A 333 -5.91 -9.23 16.35
N LEU A 334 -5.31 -9.66 15.23
CA LEU A 334 -5.96 -9.69 13.93
C LEU A 334 -6.54 -11.08 13.58
N GLY A 335 -6.54 -12.03 14.52
CA GLY A 335 -7.06 -13.39 14.35
C GLY A 335 -8.49 -13.47 13.80
N PRO A 336 -9.44 -12.59 14.17
CA PRO A 336 -10.76 -12.56 13.54
C PRO A 336 -10.72 -12.27 12.03
N ILE A 337 -9.86 -11.35 11.59
CA ILE A 337 -9.68 -11.01 10.16
C ILE A 337 -9.05 -12.19 9.43
N LEU A 338 -8.04 -12.82 10.05
CA LEU A 338 -7.37 -14.00 9.50
C LEU A 338 -8.35 -15.16 9.30
N ARG A 339 -9.14 -15.50 10.32
CA ARG A 339 -10.18 -16.54 10.24
C ARG A 339 -11.22 -16.23 9.16
N SER A 340 -11.65 -14.97 9.05
CA SER A 340 -12.58 -14.54 8.00
C SER A 340 -12.00 -14.75 6.61
N ARG A 341 -10.70 -14.46 6.41
CA ARG A 341 -9.99 -14.67 5.14
C ARG A 341 -9.97 -16.15 4.75
N PHE A 342 -9.61 -17.05 5.66
CA PHE A 342 -9.61 -18.49 5.41
C PHE A 342 -11.03 -19.03 5.20
N GLY A 343 -12.02 -18.51 5.94
CA GLY A 343 -13.43 -18.86 5.74
C GLY A 343 -13.92 -18.50 4.34
N ILE A 344 -13.60 -17.29 3.84
CA ILE A 344 -13.92 -16.87 2.47
C ILE A 344 -13.20 -17.75 1.44
N ALA A 345 -11.93 -18.08 1.68
CA ALA A 345 -11.18 -18.97 0.78
C ALA A 345 -11.80 -20.37 0.74
N PHE A 346 -12.24 -20.91 1.89
CA PHE A 346 -12.93 -22.19 1.95
C PHE A 346 -14.28 -22.16 1.23
N VAL A 347 -15.10 -21.13 1.46
CA VAL A 347 -16.38 -20.94 0.75
C VAL A 347 -16.17 -20.82 -0.76
N ALA A 348 -15.07 -20.24 -1.21
CA ALA A 348 -14.76 -20.17 -2.64
C ALA A 348 -14.36 -21.52 -3.26
N LEU A 349 -13.95 -22.51 -2.45
CA LEU A 349 -13.51 -23.82 -2.91
C LEU A 349 -14.62 -24.88 -2.91
N VAL A 350 -15.72 -24.63 -2.18
CA VAL A 350 -16.89 -25.52 -2.05
C VAL A 350 -17.94 -25.15 -3.08
#